data_AF-A0A945CUH5-F1
#
_entry.id   AF-A0A945CUH5-F1
#
_cell.length_a   1.000
_cell.length_b   1.000
_cell.length_c   1.000
_cell.angle_alpha   90.00
_cell.angle_beta   90.00
_cell.angle_gamma   90.00
#
_symmetry.space_group_name_H-M   'P 1'
#
loop_
_entity.id
_entity.type
_entity.pdbx_description
1 polymer ?
#
loop_
_entity_poly.entity_id
_entity_poly.type
_entity_poly.pdbx_seq_one_letter_code
_entity_poly.pdbx_strand_id
1 'polypeptide(L)'
;MKILVHFDMNEEQRQALQDTASRHGNHQLLFASSEAEAIALASEIEVLMGHFLPSVCATALGLRWIQSFSAGMDNFLFPEIVERDVVVTNMAGLYASQGGEHAWALLLALTRGIAESVHAREHRQWRGGATIELAGGTLGVIGLGGFGWETAKRAAGYDMTVL
;
A
#
# COMPACT_ATOMS: atom_id res chain seq x y z
N MET A 1 -3.09 -23.05 13.12
CA MET A 1 -3.57 -21.74 13.58
C MET A 1 -4.86 -21.38 12.88
N LYS A 2 -5.76 -20.64 13.53
CA LYS A 2 -6.96 -20.07 12.87
C LYS A 2 -6.66 -18.66 12.37
N ILE A 3 -6.82 -18.48 11.06
CA ILE A 3 -6.47 -17.25 10.34
C ILE A 3 -7.73 -16.72 9.69
N LEU A 4 -8.14 -15.51 10.08
CA LEU A 4 -9.24 -14.81 9.41
C LEU A 4 -8.67 -13.85 8.37
N VAL A 5 -9.10 -14.04 7.12
CA VAL A 5 -8.82 -13.14 6.00
C VAL A 5 -10.05 -12.27 5.80
N HIS A 6 -9.96 -11.03 6.28
CA HIS A 6 -10.99 -10.03 6.08
C HIS A 6 -10.58 -9.08 4.95
N PHE A 7 -10.75 -9.56 3.73
CA PHE A 7 -10.46 -8.82 2.51
C PHE A 7 -11.23 -9.44 1.35
N ASP A 8 -11.61 -8.64 0.37
CA ASP A 8 -12.27 -9.16 -0.82
C ASP A 8 -11.25 -9.85 -1.73
N MET A 9 -11.28 -11.18 -1.73
CA MET A 9 -10.40 -12.03 -2.54
C MET A 9 -11.23 -12.79 -3.56
N ASN A 10 -10.75 -12.80 -4.80
CA ASN A 10 -11.28 -13.66 -5.85
C ASN A 10 -10.93 -15.14 -5.59
N GLU A 11 -11.55 -16.04 -6.36
CA GLU A 11 -11.39 -17.48 -6.15
C GLU A 11 -9.95 -17.97 -6.34
N GLU A 12 -9.24 -17.43 -7.34
CA GLU A 12 -7.85 -17.78 -7.61
C GLU A 12 -6.94 -17.40 -6.43
N GLN A 13 -7.13 -16.22 -5.85
CA GLN A 13 -6.40 -15.75 -4.67
C GLN A 13 -6.70 -16.60 -3.43
N ARG A 14 -7.97 -16.97 -3.22
CA ARG A 14 -8.38 -17.84 -2.11
C ARG A 14 -7.73 -19.22 -2.24
N GLN A 15 -7.76 -19.81 -3.43
CA GLN A 15 -7.14 -21.10 -3.69
C GLN A 15 -5.62 -21.04 -3.48
N ALA A 16 -4.94 -20.02 -4.02
CA ALA A 16 -3.50 -19.85 -3.84
C ALA A 16 -3.11 -19.72 -2.35
N LEU A 17 -3.92 -19.01 -1.56
CA LEU A 17 -3.69 -18.88 -0.11
C LEU A 17 -3.94 -20.21 0.62
N GLN A 18 -4.99 -20.94 0.28
CA GLN A 18 -5.29 -22.27 0.83
C GLN A 18 -4.20 -23.28 0.50
N ASP A 19 -3.68 -23.27 -0.72
CA ASP A 19 -2.57 -24.14 -1.15
C ASP A 19 -1.29 -23.82 -0.40
N THR A 20 -1.05 -22.54 -0.14
CA THR A 20 0.12 -22.08 0.63
C THR A 20 -0.01 -22.48 2.10
N ALA A 21 -1.17 -22.26 2.70
CA ALA A 21 -1.47 -22.66 4.06
C ALA A 21 -1.27 -24.18 4.24
N SER A 22 -1.81 -24.99 3.33
CA SER A 22 -1.71 -26.46 3.37
C SER A 22 -0.26 -26.96 3.26
N ARG A 23 0.61 -26.23 2.55
CA ARG A 23 2.04 -26.57 2.43
C ARG A 23 2.85 -26.27 3.69
N HIS A 24 2.39 -25.35 4.55
CA HIS A 24 3.16 -24.87 5.70
C HIS A 24 2.62 -25.30 7.06
N GLY A 25 1.60 -26.17 7.09
CA GLY A 25 1.11 -26.80 8.31
C GLY A 25 -0.41 -26.91 8.35
N ASN A 26 -0.94 -27.27 9.52
CA ASN A 26 -2.39 -27.33 9.72
C ASN A 26 -2.92 -25.93 10.10
N HIS A 27 -3.22 -25.12 9.09
CA HIS A 27 -3.82 -23.80 9.25
C HIS A 27 -5.27 -23.82 8.74
N GLN A 28 -6.18 -23.27 9.53
CA GLN A 28 -7.57 -23.08 9.13
C GLN A 28 -7.76 -21.65 8.66
N LEU A 29 -8.10 -21.49 7.38
CA LEU A 29 -8.44 -20.19 6.80
C LEU A 29 -9.95 -19.95 6.89
N LEU A 30 -10.32 -18.79 7.41
CA LEU A 30 -11.67 -18.26 7.44
C LEU A 30 -11.69 -17.01 6.57
N PHE A 31 -12.70 -16.83 5.73
CA PHE A 31 -12.80 -15.68 4.84
C PHE A 31 -14.03 -14.87 5.18
N ALA A 32 -13.89 -13.56 5.32
CA ALA A 32 -14.98 -12.63 5.56
C ALA A 32 -14.94 -11.48 4.55
N SER A 33 -16.07 -11.26 3.89
CA SER A 33 -16.28 -10.18 2.92
C SER A 33 -16.94 -8.95 3.55
N SER A 34 -17.51 -9.10 4.74
CA SER A 34 -18.15 -8.02 5.50
C SER A 34 -17.67 -8.00 6.95
N GLU A 35 -17.83 -6.85 7.60
CA GLU A 35 -17.53 -6.69 9.04
C GLU A 35 -18.37 -7.63 9.91
N ALA A 36 -19.66 -7.83 9.57
CA ALA A 36 -20.54 -8.72 10.31
C ALA A 36 -20.06 -10.18 10.27
N GLU A 37 -19.64 -10.66 9.10
CA GLU A 37 -19.01 -11.99 8.95
C GLU A 37 -17.71 -12.07 9.73
N ALA A 38 -16.88 -11.02 9.66
CA ALA A 38 -15.60 -10.99 10.37
C ALA A 38 -15.79 -11.10 11.89
N ILE A 39 -16.74 -10.35 12.47
CA ILE A 39 -17.08 -10.43 13.90
C ILE A 39 -17.56 -11.83 14.27
N ALA A 40 -18.45 -12.42 13.46
CA ALA A 40 -19.00 -13.76 13.72
C ALA A 40 -17.91 -14.85 13.74
N LEU A 41 -16.82 -14.64 13.01
CA LEU A 41 -15.70 -15.58 12.89
C LEU A 41 -14.52 -15.25 13.83
N ALA A 42 -14.52 -14.07 14.48
CA ALA A 42 -13.36 -13.53 15.18
C ALA A 42 -13.01 -14.22 16.50
N SER A 43 -13.96 -14.86 17.19
CA SER A 43 -13.79 -15.32 18.58
C SER A 43 -12.61 -16.26 18.80
N GLU A 44 -12.27 -17.09 17.81
CA GLU A 44 -11.25 -18.14 17.94
C GLU A 44 -10.02 -17.92 17.05
N ILE A 45 -9.85 -16.72 16.48
CA ILE A 45 -8.73 -16.45 15.57
C ILE A 45 -7.47 -16.09 16.35
N GLU A 46 -6.33 -16.52 15.80
CA GLU A 46 -5.00 -16.15 16.29
C GLU A 46 -4.34 -15.11 15.37
N VAL A 47 -4.72 -15.12 14.10
CA VAL A 47 -4.19 -14.25 13.06
C VAL A 47 -5.33 -13.59 12.30
N LEU A 48 -5.17 -12.31 12.00
CA LEU A 48 -6.07 -11.57 11.14
C LEU A 48 -5.29 -10.93 9.98
N MET A 49 -5.77 -11.12 8.75
CA MET A 49 -5.18 -10.57 7.53
C MET A 49 -6.18 -9.66 6.83
N GLY A 50 -5.73 -8.50 6.37
CA GLY A 50 -6.55 -7.53 5.65
C GLY A 50 -7.09 -6.41 6.54
N HIS A 51 -8.39 -6.13 6.45
CA HIS A 51 -9.07 -5.10 7.22
C HIS A 51 -9.22 -5.53 8.69
N PHE A 52 -8.77 -4.69 9.62
CA PHE A 52 -8.81 -4.99 11.05
C PHE A 52 -9.51 -3.88 11.82
N LEU A 53 -10.83 -3.97 11.85
CA LEU A 53 -11.69 -2.98 12.50
C LEU A 53 -11.67 -3.17 14.03
N PRO A 54 -11.87 -2.10 14.82
CA PRO A 54 -11.93 -2.20 16.28
C PRO A 54 -12.93 -3.25 16.78
N SER A 55 -14.10 -3.32 16.17
CA SER A 55 -15.17 -4.29 16.47
C SER A 55 -14.73 -5.76 16.34
N VAL A 56 -14.01 -6.07 15.26
CA VAL A 56 -13.46 -7.41 14.99
C VAL A 56 -12.34 -7.73 16.00
N CYS A 57 -11.43 -6.78 16.21
CA CYS A 57 -10.29 -6.93 17.12
C CYS A 57 -10.72 -7.13 18.58
N ALA A 58 -11.79 -6.45 19.01
CA ALA A 58 -12.38 -6.59 20.34
C ALA A 58 -12.96 -7.99 20.59
N THR A 59 -13.47 -8.64 19.54
CA THR A 59 -14.04 -10.00 19.64
C THR A 59 -12.95 -11.07 19.60
N ALA A 60 -11.85 -10.80 18.88
CA ALA A 60 -10.74 -11.73 18.72
C ALA A 60 -9.82 -11.73 19.94
N LEU A 61 -10.25 -12.29 21.08
CA LEU A 61 -9.47 -12.31 22.34
C LEU A 61 -8.16 -13.10 22.26
N GLY A 62 -8.06 -14.06 21.33
CA GLY A 62 -6.84 -14.85 21.06
C GLY A 62 -5.89 -14.26 20.02
N LEU A 63 -6.18 -13.08 19.48
CA LEU A 63 -5.40 -12.45 18.42
C LEU A 63 -3.95 -12.16 18.85
N ARG A 64 -3.00 -12.64 18.05
CA ARG A 64 -1.54 -12.51 18.28
C ARG A 64 -0.82 -11.82 17.12
N TRP A 65 -1.40 -11.84 15.93
CA TRP A 65 -0.79 -11.23 14.75
C TRP A 65 -1.84 -10.63 13.80
N ILE A 66 -1.58 -9.41 13.36
CA ILE A 66 -2.32 -8.71 12.32
C ILE A 66 -1.38 -8.47 11.14
N GLN A 67 -1.77 -8.90 9.95
CA GLN A 67 -1.15 -8.52 8.68
C GLN A 67 -2.07 -7.56 7.92
N SER A 68 -1.74 -6.27 7.95
CA SER A 68 -2.41 -5.26 7.12
C SER A 68 -2.02 -5.41 5.65
N PHE A 69 -2.97 -5.18 4.74
CA PHE A 69 -2.68 -5.04 3.30
C PHE A 69 -2.42 -3.59 2.87
N SER A 70 -2.41 -2.66 3.83
CA SER A 70 -1.99 -1.27 3.62
C SER A 70 -0.48 -1.10 3.88
N ALA A 71 0.13 -0.09 3.26
CA ALA A 71 1.46 0.38 3.65
C ALA A 71 1.40 1.41 4.78
N GLY A 72 0.44 2.34 4.73
CA GLY A 72 0.22 3.35 5.77
C GLY A 72 -0.63 2.80 6.92
N MET A 73 -0.34 3.24 8.14
CA MET A 73 -0.96 2.73 9.38
C MET A 73 -1.68 3.82 10.18
N ASP A 74 -1.73 5.05 9.66
CA ASP A 74 -2.23 6.25 10.34
C ASP A 74 -3.67 6.07 10.86
N ASN A 75 -4.52 5.38 10.09
CA ASN A 75 -5.93 5.13 10.43
C ASN A 75 -6.17 3.75 11.05
N PHE A 76 -5.12 2.99 11.34
CA PHE A 76 -5.20 1.57 11.71
C PHE A 76 -4.68 1.29 13.12
N LEU A 77 -3.88 2.19 13.70
CA LEU A 77 -3.35 2.05 15.06
C LEU A 77 -4.23 2.82 16.05
N PHE A 78 -5.27 2.17 16.55
CA PHE A 78 -6.14 2.68 17.61
C PHE A 78 -5.68 2.15 18.99
N PRO A 79 -5.99 2.87 20.10
CA PRO A 79 -5.40 2.61 21.42
C PRO A 79 -5.46 1.15 21.87
N GLU A 80 -6.59 0.48 21.65
CA GLU A 80 -6.81 -0.90 22.08
C GLU A 80 -5.84 -1.90 21.44
N ILE A 81 -5.43 -1.68 20.17
CA ILE A 81 -4.42 -2.50 19.50
C ILE A 81 -3.01 -2.12 19.92
N VAL A 82 -2.76 -0.84 20.15
CA VAL A 82 -1.44 -0.34 20.60
C VAL A 82 -1.10 -0.84 22.00
N GLU A 83 -2.09 -0.96 22.88
CA GLU A 83 -1.94 -1.44 24.26
C GLU A 83 -1.87 -2.97 24.37
N ARG A 84 -2.27 -3.68 23.31
CA ARG A 84 -2.35 -5.14 23.30
C ARG A 84 -1.02 -5.76 22.85
N ASP A 85 -0.68 -6.92 23.43
CA ASP A 85 0.45 -7.74 22.98
C ASP A 85 0.09 -8.48 21.67
N VAL A 86 0.01 -7.72 20.59
CA VAL A 86 -0.29 -8.20 19.23
C VAL A 86 0.77 -7.67 18.27
N VAL A 87 1.34 -8.55 17.46
CA VAL A 87 2.26 -8.15 16.39
C VAL A 87 1.43 -7.54 15.27
N VAL A 88 1.80 -6.34 14.81
CA VAL A 88 1.18 -5.72 13.63
C VAL A 88 2.23 -5.56 12.54
N THR A 89 1.97 -6.18 11.39
CA THR A 89 2.77 -6.04 10.17
C THR A 89 1.94 -5.38 9.08
N ASN A 90 2.60 -4.83 8.07
CA ASN A 90 1.96 -4.11 6.97
C ASN A 90 2.70 -4.40 5.66
N MET A 91 2.30 -3.73 4.58
CA MET A 91 2.92 -3.87 3.24
C MET A 91 3.89 -2.73 2.94
N ALA A 92 4.50 -2.11 3.96
CA ALA A 92 5.48 -1.06 3.75
C ALA A 92 6.63 -1.57 2.86
N GLY A 93 7.00 -0.78 1.86
CA GLY A 93 8.04 -1.13 0.89
C GLY A 93 7.57 -1.93 -0.32
N LEU A 94 6.45 -2.67 -0.25
CA LEU A 94 5.99 -3.50 -1.37
C LEU A 94 5.79 -2.69 -2.66
N TYR A 95 5.17 -1.52 -2.53
CA TYR A 95 4.86 -0.64 -3.65
C TYR A 95 5.91 0.45 -3.88
N ALA A 96 7.07 0.39 -3.20
CA ALA A 96 8.04 1.48 -3.16
C ALA A 96 8.47 1.94 -4.55
N SER A 97 8.88 0.99 -5.40
CA SER A 97 9.35 1.29 -6.76
C SER A 97 8.25 1.92 -7.61
N GLN A 98 7.03 1.37 -7.55
CA GLN A 98 5.88 1.88 -8.32
C GLN A 98 5.51 3.30 -7.89
N GLY A 99 5.49 3.57 -6.59
CA GLY A 99 5.22 4.93 -6.08
C GLY A 99 6.30 5.91 -6.50
N GLY A 100 7.57 5.50 -6.46
CA GLY A 100 8.69 6.32 -6.96
C GLY A 100 8.58 6.63 -8.45
N GLU A 101 8.24 5.63 -9.27
CA GLU A 101 8.00 5.80 -10.72
C GLU A 101 6.83 6.73 -11.00
N HIS A 102 5.74 6.60 -10.26
CA HIS A 102 4.57 7.45 -10.42
C HIS A 102 4.89 8.92 -10.09
N ALA A 103 5.65 9.18 -9.03
CA ALA A 103 6.12 10.53 -8.70
C ALA A 103 6.95 11.14 -9.83
N TRP A 104 7.86 10.37 -10.44
CA TRP A 104 8.63 10.81 -11.61
C TRP A 104 7.77 11.04 -12.84
N ALA A 105 6.78 10.19 -13.10
CA ALA A 105 5.84 10.38 -14.20
C ALA A 105 5.09 11.71 -14.06
N LEU A 106 4.61 12.04 -12.85
CA LEU A 106 3.94 13.31 -12.57
C LEU A 106 4.89 14.51 -12.69
N LEU A 107 6.10 14.41 -12.15
CA LEU A 107 7.12 15.46 -12.25
C LEU A 107 7.44 15.78 -13.72
N LEU A 108 7.66 14.76 -14.55
CA LEU A 108 7.92 14.93 -15.98
C LEU A 108 6.71 15.45 -16.74
N ALA A 109 5.50 14.97 -16.40
CA ALA A 109 4.28 15.46 -17.01
C ALA A 109 4.10 16.96 -16.78
N LEU A 110 4.39 17.42 -15.56
CA LEU A 110 4.34 18.82 -15.19
C LEU A 110 5.44 19.64 -15.88
N THR A 111 6.71 19.25 -15.76
CA THR A 111 7.83 20.06 -16.28
C THR A 111 7.87 20.11 -17.80
N ARG A 112 7.30 19.11 -18.48
CA ARG A 112 7.23 19.05 -19.94
C ARG A 112 5.89 19.51 -20.51
N GLY A 113 4.94 19.93 -19.67
CA GLY A 113 3.62 20.42 -20.10
C GLY A 113 2.86 19.36 -20.91
N ILE A 114 2.95 18.09 -20.50
CA ILE A 114 2.39 16.97 -21.27
C ILE A 114 0.86 17.06 -21.29
N ALA A 115 0.23 17.36 -20.16
CA ALA A 115 -1.23 17.46 -20.07
C ALA A 115 -1.77 18.59 -20.96
N GLU A 116 -1.13 19.75 -20.92
CA GLU A 116 -1.45 20.91 -21.74
C GLU A 116 -1.26 20.60 -23.23
N SER A 117 -0.17 19.93 -23.58
CA SER A 117 0.12 19.53 -24.96
C SER A 117 -0.93 18.55 -25.49
N VAL A 118 -1.35 17.58 -24.68
CA VAL A 118 -2.42 16.63 -25.04
C VAL A 118 -3.75 17.37 -25.25
N HIS A 119 -4.10 18.31 -24.38
CA HIS A 119 -5.33 19.09 -24.51
C HIS A 119 -5.31 20.05 -25.72
N ALA A 120 -4.18 20.71 -25.98
CA ALA A 120 -4.02 21.58 -27.14
C ALA A 120 -4.11 20.80 -28.46
N ARG A 121 -3.60 19.57 -28.48
CA ARG A 121 -3.70 18.66 -29.63
C ARG A 121 -5.15 18.35 -29.99
N GLU A 122 -6.06 18.19 -29.02
CA GLU A 122 -7.50 17.98 -29.29
C GLU A 122 -8.10 19.11 -30.14
N HIS A 123 -7.56 20.32 -29.98
CA HIS A 123 -7.96 21.51 -30.72
C HIS A 123 -7.08 21.77 -31.95
N ARG A 124 -6.24 20.81 -32.33
CA ARG A 124 -5.25 20.90 -33.42
C ARG A 124 -4.28 22.07 -33.26
N GLN A 125 -3.99 22.47 -32.02
CA GLN A 125 -3.05 23.54 -31.71
C GLN A 125 -1.69 22.95 -31.34
N TRP A 126 -0.69 23.25 -32.15
CA TRP A 126 0.70 22.87 -31.90
C TRP A 126 1.48 24.10 -31.45
N ARG A 127 1.31 24.45 -30.17
CA ARG A 127 1.96 25.60 -29.54
C ARG A 127 3.03 25.09 -28.58
N GLY A 128 4.22 25.69 -28.62
CA GLY A 128 5.23 25.46 -27.60
C GLY A 128 4.81 26.09 -26.28
N GLY A 129 4.99 25.36 -25.17
CA GLY A 129 4.85 25.88 -23.81
C GLY A 129 6.22 26.10 -23.16
N ALA A 130 6.26 26.83 -22.06
CA ALA A 130 7.45 26.90 -21.23
C ALA A 130 7.68 25.53 -20.58
N THR A 131 8.77 24.85 -20.96
CA THR A 131 9.19 23.60 -20.33
C THR A 131 10.33 23.87 -19.34
N ILE A 132 10.37 23.11 -18.25
CA ILE A 132 11.45 23.15 -17.28
C ILE A 132 12.36 21.95 -17.55
N GLU A 133 13.64 22.22 -17.78
CA GLU A 133 14.66 21.17 -17.81
C GLU A 133 15.01 20.76 -16.38
N LEU A 134 15.06 19.46 -16.12
CA LEU A 134 15.38 18.92 -14.80
C LEU A 134 16.89 18.75 -14.57
N ALA A 135 17.68 18.64 -15.64
CA ALA A 135 19.11 18.38 -15.56
C ALA A 135 19.85 19.47 -14.76
N GLY A 136 20.69 19.07 -13.80
CA GLY A 136 21.39 19.99 -12.90
C GLY A 136 20.49 20.67 -11.87
N GLY A 137 19.19 20.36 -11.84
CA GLY A 137 18.22 20.90 -10.88
C GLY A 137 18.40 20.34 -9.47
N THR A 138 17.57 20.83 -8.55
CA THR A 138 17.51 20.33 -7.17
C THR A 138 16.14 19.69 -6.90
N LEU A 139 16.14 18.45 -6.42
CA LEU A 139 14.95 17.71 -6.01
C LEU A 139 14.89 17.68 -4.48
N GLY A 140 13.95 18.43 -3.89
CA GLY A 140 13.67 18.33 -2.46
C GLY A 140 12.67 17.19 -2.18
N VAL A 141 13.02 16.28 -1.26
CA VAL A 141 12.17 15.14 -0.89
C VAL A 141 11.73 15.25 0.56
N ILE A 142 10.45 15.58 0.77
CA ILE A 142 9.86 15.65 2.12
C ILE A 142 9.34 14.27 2.50
N GLY A 143 10.14 13.55 3.30
CA GLY A 143 9.84 12.21 3.78
C GLY A 143 10.56 11.12 2.98
N LEU A 144 11.55 10.47 3.61
CA LEU A 144 12.39 9.45 2.98
C LEU A 144 11.92 8.01 3.30
N GLY A 145 10.61 7.78 3.19
CA GLY A 145 10.03 6.44 3.22
C GLY A 145 10.24 5.69 1.90
N GLY A 146 9.54 4.58 1.68
CA GLY A 146 9.71 3.77 0.46
C GLY A 146 9.55 4.55 -0.85
N PHE A 147 8.51 5.40 -0.96
CA PHE A 147 8.31 6.23 -2.16
C PHE A 147 9.38 7.31 -2.27
N GLY A 148 9.62 8.07 -1.20
CA GLY A 148 10.61 9.15 -1.20
C GLY A 148 12.01 8.65 -1.55
N TRP A 149 12.42 7.49 -1.02
CA TRP A 149 13.69 6.86 -1.37
C TRP A 149 13.77 6.48 -2.85
N GLU A 150 12.77 5.80 -3.38
CA GLU A 150 12.76 5.37 -4.78
C GLU A 150 12.66 6.56 -5.76
N THR A 151 12.01 7.65 -5.35
CA THR A 151 12.02 8.93 -6.08
C THR A 151 13.42 9.56 -6.04
N ALA A 152 14.03 9.71 -4.85
CA ALA A 152 15.36 10.29 -4.67
C ALA A 152 16.44 9.53 -5.45
N LYS A 153 16.44 8.20 -5.37
CA LYS A 153 17.38 7.31 -6.07
C LYS A 153 17.42 7.55 -7.58
N ARG A 154 16.26 7.80 -8.21
CA ARG A 154 16.15 8.03 -9.65
C ARG A 154 16.64 9.41 -10.08
N ALA A 155 16.78 10.37 -9.16
CA ALA A 155 17.29 11.71 -9.43
C ALA A 155 18.73 11.70 -9.99
N ALA A 156 19.52 10.69 -9.62
CA ALA A 156 20.86 10.48 -10.18
C ALA A 156 20.85 10.30 -11.70
N GLY A 157 19.78 9.75 -12.28
CA GLY A 157 19.64 9.62 -13.74
C GLY A 157 19.34 10.93 -14.47
N TYR A 158 19.07 12.00 -13.73
CA TYR A 158 18.76 13.34 -14.25
C TYR A 158 19.79 14.37 -13.80
N ASP A 159 20.96 13.95 -13.29
CA ASP A 159 22.00 14.87 -12.80
C ASP A 159 21.50 15.89 -11.75
N MET A 160 20.49 15.51 -10.97
CA MET A 160 19.88 16.38 -9.97
C MET A 160 20.56 16.23 -8.61
N THR A 161 20.64 17.33 -7.87
CA THR A 161 20.99 17.33 -6.44
C THR A 161 19.75 16.97 -5.62
N VAL A 162 19.86 16.07 -4.64
CA VAL A 162 18.75 15.71 -3.74
C VAL A 162 18.93 16.42 -2.39
N LEU A 163 17.84 16.99 -1.86
CA LEU A 163 17.73 17.56 -0.52
C LEU A 163 16.75 16.76 0.35
#